data_AF-A0A9K3D6Q7-F1
#
_entry.id   AF-A0A9K3D6Q7-F1
#
_cell.length_a   1.000
_cell.length_b   1.000
_cell.length_c   1.000
_cell.angle_alpha   90.00
_cell.angle_beta   90.00
_cell.angle_gamma   90.00
#
_symmetry.space_group_name_H-M   'P 1'
#
loop_
_entity.id
_entity.type
_entity.pdbx_description
1 polymer ?
#
loop_
_entity_poly.entity_id
_entity_poly.type
_entity_poly.pdbx_seq_one_letter_code
_entity_poly.pdbx_strand_id
1 'polypeptide(L)'
;VHSVLEAVTTPTGLVAALVIGGGSVQRQEAMLRSSPDIVVATPGRLIDHLRNLPSFTLQNLDVLCMDEADKLLELGFADELDLLVAQCPAERQTLLFSATLSDSVKRLASLSLINPVQFSIDTLMQLPPGLSREVIKVRSEDWAAEHKAKKEAAKNTQAQLDAKENKGKPAEETTEQKEEDP
;
A
#
# COMPACT_ATOMS: atom_id res chain seq x y z
N VAL A 1 -4.15 7.22 7.44
CA VAL A 1 -3.36 6.74 8.60
C VAL A 1 -2.79 7.91 9.41
N HIS A 2 -1.92 8.75 8.85
CA HIS A 2 -1.29 9.86 9.61
C HIS A 2 -2.29 10.79 10.30
N SER A 3 -3.29 11.30 9.58
CA SER A 3 -4.31 12.21 10.14
C SER A 3 -5.16 11.59 11.24
N VAL A 4 -5.44 10.29 11.15
CA VAL A 4 -6.19 9.54 12.17
C VAL A 4 -5.34 9.35 13.41
N LEU A 5 -4.07 9.00 13.23
CA LEU A 5 -3.12 8.83 14.31
C LEU A 5 -2.96 10.14 15.10
N GLU A 6 -2.77 11.27 14.41
CA GLU A 6 -2.70 12.60 15.03
C GLU A 6 -3.99 12.97 15.78
N ALA A 7 -5.16 12.69 15.21
CA ALA A 7 -6.44 12.99 15.85
C ALA A 7 -6.63 12.23 17.17
N VAL A 8 -6.17 10.97 17.24
CA VAL A 8 -6.29 10.12 18.42
C VAL A 8 -5.23 10.45 19.47
N THR A 9 -4.03 10.87 19.08
CA THR A 9 -2.92 11.12 20.01
C THR A 9 -2.87 12.55 20.56
N THR A 10 -3.27 13.55 19.77
CA THR A 10 -3.28 14.96 20.20
C THR A 10 -3.95 15.21 21.56
N PRO A 11 -5.15 14.65 21.86
CA PRO A 11 -5.80 14.90 23.15
C PRO A 11 -5.17 14.15 24.34
N THR A 12 -4.30 13.16 24.09
CA THR A 12 -3.71 12.30 25.14
C THR A 12 -2.27 12.67 25.48
N GLY A 13 -1.60 13.46 24.62
CA GLY A 13 -0.17 13.78 24.76
C GLY A 13 0.76 12.63 24.34
N LEU A 14 0.20 11.53 23.81
CA LEU A 14 0.98 10.41 23.31
C LEU A 14 1.71 10.80 22.02
N VAL A 15 2.91 10.27 21.84
CA VAL A 15 3.72 10.44 20.64
C VAL A 15 3.60 9.19 19.78
N ALA A 16 3.31 9.35 18.50
CA ALA A 16 3.22 8.24 17.58
C ALA A 16 4.14 8.40 16.36
N ALA A 17 4.66 7.28 15.87
CA ALA A 17 5.52 7.21 14.70
C ALA A 17 4.94 6.29 13.63
N LEU A 18 5.05 6.72 12.37
CA LEU A 18 4.66 5.93 11.21
C LEU A 18 5.90 5.39 10.49
N VAL A 19 6.01 4.06 10.38
CA VAL A 19 7.19 3.35 9.89
C VAL A 19 6.79 2.42 8.72
N ILE A 20 6.74 3.00 7.53
CA ILE A 20 6.32 2.29 6.30
C ILE A 20 7.31 2.53 5.16
N GLY A 21 7.25 1.68 4.13
CA GLY A 21 8.01 1.87 2.89
C GLY A 21 7.67 3.18 2.16
N GLY A 22 8.56 3.63 1.26
CA GLY A 22 8.34 4.82 0.43
C GLY A 22 8.64 6.17 1.11
N GLY A 23 9.00 6.18 2.40
CA GLY A 23 9.40 7.40 3.14
C GLY A 23 10.91 7.51 3.40
N SER A 24 11.35 8.69 3.82
CA SER A 24 12.74 8.92 4.26
C SER A 24 13.09 8.05 5.46
N VAL A 25 14.15 7.24 5.32
CA VAL A 25 14.70 6.39 6.38
C VAL A 25 15.15 7.25 7.56
N GLN A 26 15.90 8.32 7.28
CA GLN A 26 16.49 9.19 8.30
C GLN A 26 15.41 9.86 9.16
N ARG A 27 14.29 10.29 8.55
CA ARG A 27 13.16 10.84 9.30
C ARG A 27 12.52 9.79 10.21
N GLN A 28 12.32 8.57 9.71
CA GLN A 28 11.78 7.47 10.50
C GLN A 28 12.69 7.10 11.67
N GLU A 29 14.00 7.00 11.43
CA GLU A 29 14.97 6.74 12.51
C GLU A 29 14.95 7.85 13.57
N ALA A 30 14.87 9.13 13.17
CA ALA A 30 14.78 10.24 14.11
C ALA A 30 13.52 10.15 14.99
N MET A 31 12.37 9.78 14.40
CA MET A 31 11.13 9.55 15.16
C MET A 31 11.22 8.34 16.09
N LEU A 32 11.93 7.28 15.68
CA LEU A 32 12.13 6.09 16.53
C LEU A 32 13.10 6.36 17.68
N ARG A 33 14.14 7.18 17.47
CA ARG A 33 15.08 7.60 18.52
C ARG A 33 14.40 8.40 19.63
N SER A 34 13.32 9.12 19.33
CA SER A 34 12.53 9.81 20.36
C SER A 34 11.67 8.88 21.21
N SER A 35 11.74 7.55 21.02
CA SER A 35 11.00 6.55 21.80
C SER A 35 9.50 6.82 21.85
N PRO A 36 8.80 6.75 20.69
CA PRO A 36 7.38 7.03 20.61
C PRO A 36 6.55 6.00 21.39
N ASP A 37 5.43 6.42 21.97
CA ASP A 37 4.51 5.55 22.69
C ASP A 37 3.78 4.57 21.76
N ILE A 38 3.54 4.99 20.50
CA ILE A 38 2.82 4.20 19.49
C ILE A 38 3.64 4.12 18.20
N VAL A 39 3.81 2.92 17.66
CA VAL A 39 4.42 2.70 16.35
C VAL A 39 3.44 1.99 15.43
N VAL A 40 3.09 2.63 14.32
CA VAL A 40 2.31 2.01 13.24
C VAL A 40 3.28 1.68 12.11
N ALA A 41 3.38 0.40 11.74
CA ALA A 41 4.40 -0.03 10.80
C ALA A 41 3.96 -1.18 9.89
N THR A 42 4.62 -1.28 8.73
CA THR A 42 4.59 -2.50 7.89
C THR A 42 5.73 -3.44 8.31
N PRO A 43 5.51 -4.76 8.37
CA PRO A 43 6.47 -5.70 8.98
C PRO A 43 7.91 -5.59 8.47
N GLY A 44 8.11 -5.62 7.15
CA GLY A 44 9.45 -5.54 6.55
C GLY A 44 10.21 -4.26 6.95
N ARG A 45 9.53 -3.10 6.91
CA ARG A 45 10.16 -1.83 7.29
C ARG A 45 10.49 -1.75 8.78
N LEU A 46 9.65 -2.34 9.64
CA LEU A 46 9.91 -2.38 11.07
C LEU A 46 11.13 -3.25 11.39
N ILE A 47 11.23 -4.43 10.76
CA ILE A 47 12.38 -5.31 10.88
C ILE A 47 13.67 -4.62 10.41
N ASP A 48 13.62 -3.88 9.30
CA ASP A 48 14.78 -3.11 8.82
C ASP A 48 15.29 -2.13 9.89
N HIS A 49 14.38 -1.39 10.55
CA HIS A 49 14.76 -0.47 11.62
C HIS A 49 15.29 -1.21 12.85
N LEU A 50 14.67 -2.32 13.27
CA LEU A 50 15.15 -3.11 14.41
C LEU A 50 16.56 -3.66 14.18
N ARG A 51 16.91 -3.98 12.93
CA ARG A 51 18.26 -4.47 12.57
C ARG A 51 19.30 -3.35 12.48
N ASN A 52 18.91 -2.20 11.93
CA ASN A 52 19.86 -1.14 11.58
C ASN A 52 19.93 0.01 12.60
N LEU A 53 18.99 0.10 13.53
CA LEU A 53 18.91 1.15 14.54
C LEU A 53 19.03 0.56 15.96
N PRO A 54 20.26 0.43 16.52
CA PRO A 54 20.48 -0.17 17.84
C PRO A 54 19.77 0.53 19.00
N SER A 55 19.41 1.80 18.83
CA SER A 55 18.68 2.57 19.85
C SER A 55 17.19 2.26 19.90
N PHE A 56 16.65 1.52 18.93
CA PHE A 56 15.24 1.17 18.86
C PHE A 56 15.04 -0.32 19.08
N THR A 57 14.14 -0.67 20.00
CA THR A 57 13.92 -2.05 20.43
C THR A 57 12.49 -2.23 20.93
N LEU A 58 11.98 -3.47 20.85
CA LEU A 58 10.63 -3.84 21.29
C LEU A 58 10.59 -4.40 22.72
N GLN A 59 11.70 -4.40 23.47
CA GLN A 59 11.77 -5.04 24.79
C GLN A 59 10.77 -4.49 25.83
N ASN A 60 10.32 -3.24 25.66
CA ASN A 60 9.35 -2.60 26.54
C ASN A 60 7.94 -2.53 25.91
N LEU A 61 7.63 -3.41 24.95
CA LEU A 61 6.34 -3.42 24.27
C LEU A 61 5.27 -4.09 25.14
N ASP A 62 4.32 -3.29 25.63
CA ASP A 62 3.18 -3.81 26.40
C ASP A 62 2.07 -4.40 25.51
N VAL A 63 1.88 -3.85 24.31
CA VAL A 63 0.78 -4.21 23.40
C VAL A 63 1.27 -4.41 21.97
N LEU A 64 0.99 -5.58 21.40
CA LEU A 64 1.19 -5.89 19.98
C LEU A 64 -0.16 -6.01 19.27
N CYS A 65 -0.36 -5.24 18.20
CA CYS A 65 -1.55 -5.33 17.35
C CYS A 65 -1.16 -5.79 15.94
N MET A 66 -1.77 -6.87 15.47
CA MET A 66 -1.65 -7.35 14.08
C MET A 66 -3.00 -7.18 13.39
N ASP A 67 -3.11 -6.18 12.53
CA ASP A 67 -4.30 -5.91 11.75
C ASP A 67 -4.22 -6.56 10.35
N GLU A 68 -5.38 -6.95 9.81
CA GLU A 68 -5.50 -7.69 8.53
C GLU A 68 -4.50 -8.85 8.40
N ALA A 69 -4.41 -9.72 9.41
CA ALA A 69 -3.36 -10.74 9.49
C ALA A 69 -3.34 -11.71 8.29
N ASP A 70 -4.52 -12.05 7.75
CA ASP A 70 -4.65 -12.80 6.50
C ASP A 70 -4.03 -12.06 5.33
N LYS A 71 -4.24 -10.74 5.23
CA LYS A 71 -3.63 -9.94 4.18
C LYS A 71 -2.12 -9.88 4.29
N LEU A 72 -1.59 -9.73 5.50
CA LEU A 72 -0.15 -9.73 5.73
C LEU A 72 0.49 -11.05 5.27
N LEU A 73 -0.18 -12.18 5.55
CA LEU A 73 0.29 -13.50 5.13
C LEU A 73 0.18 -13.70 3.61
N GLU A 74 -0.89 -13.22 2.96
CA GLU A 74 -1.01 -13.21 1.50
C GLU A 74 0.10 -12.43 0.81
N LEU A 75 0.56 -11.34 1.44
CA LEU A 75 1.65 -10.51 0.94
C LEU A 75 3.04 -11.12 1.17
N GLY A 76 3.11 -12.29 1.82
CA GLY A 76 4.36 -13.01 2.06
C GLY A 76 5.11 -12.59 3.33
N PHE A 77 4.49 -11.85 4.25
CA PHE A 77 5.16 -11.37 5.47
C PHE A 77 5.25 -12.40 6.61
N ALA A 78 5.13 -13.70 6.32
CA ALA A 78 5.10 -14.74 7.35
C ALA A 78 6.40 -14.76 8.17
N ASP A 79 7.55 -14.68 7.50
CA ASP A 79 8.86 -14.74 8.15
C ASP A 79 9.13 -13.47 8.98
N GLU A 80 8.74 -12.29 8.48
CA GLU A 80 8.85 -11.03 9.20
C GLU A 80 7.97 -11.00 10.44
N LEU A 81 6.76 -11.56 10.38
CA LEU A 81 5.86 -11.65 11.52
C LEU A 81 6.39 -12.60 12.60
N ASP A 82 6.90 -13.77 12.19
CA ASP A 82 7.54 -14.72 13.11
C ASP A 82 8.74 -14.05 13.83
N LEU A 83 9.57 -13.29 13.08
CA LEU A 83 10.68 -12.53 13.64
C LEU A 83 10.22 -11.41 14.58
N LEU A 84 9.21 -10.63 14.22
CA LEU A 84 8.68 -9.56 15.07
C LEU A 84 8.16 -10.12 16.39
N VAL A 85 7.37 -11.20 16.33
CA VAL A 85 6.85 -11.86 17.54
C VAL A 85 7.99 -12.36 18.43
N ALA A 86 9.05 -12.91 17.84
CA ALA A 86 10.23 -13.38 18.57
C ALA A 86 11.07 -12.24 19.21
N GLN A 87 11.02 -11.02 18.65
CA GLN A 87 11.70 -9.85 19.21
C GLN A 87 10.87 -9.14 20.31
N CYS A 88 9.58 -9.44 20.41
CA CYS A 88 8.71 -8.87 21.43
C CYS A 88 8.85 -9.64 22.76
N PRO A 89 8.71 -8.96 23.92
CA PRO A 89 8.68 -9.61 25.22
C PRO A 89 7.53 -10.61 25.31
N ALA A 90 7.74 -11.72 26.04
CA ALA A 90 6.73 -12.76 26.20
C ALA A 90 5.52 -12.28 27.00
N GLU A 91 5.75 -11.44 28.01
CA GLU A 91 4.70 -10.78 28.78
C GLU A 91 4.26 -9.51 28.04
N ARG A 92 3.21 -9.65 27.23
CA ARG A 92 2.54 -8.56 26.51
C ARG A 92 1.10 -8.93 26.21
N GLN A 93 0.26 -7.94 25.95
CA GLN A 93 -1.05 -8.16 25.36
C GLN A 93 -0.92 -8.21 23.82
N THR A 94 -1.40 -9.28 23.19
CA THR A 94 -1.45 -9.37 21.73
C THR A 94 -2.91 -9.32 21.26
N LEU A 95 -3.18 -8.47 20.26
CA LEU A 95 -4.45 -8.38 19.53
C LEU A 95 -4.18 -8.80 18.07
N LEU A 96 -4.99 -9.73 17.56
CA LEU A 96 -4.92 -10.18 16.17
C LEU A 96 -6.29 -10.00 15.52
N PHE A 97 -6.33 -9.19 14.46
CA PHE A 97 -7.52 -8.94 13.66
C PHE A 97 -7.32 -9.56 12.28
N SER A 98 -8.35 -10.26 11.80
CA SER A 98 -8.33 -10.88 10.48
C SER A 98 -9.75 -11.10 10.00
N ALA A 99 -9.97 -10.95 8.70
CA ALA A 99 -11.27 -11.22 8.08
C ALA A 99 -11.52 -12.72 7.90
N THR A 100 -10.45 -13.51 7.78
CA THR A 100 -10.51 -14.95 7.56
C THR A 100 -9.71 -15.72 8.61
N LEU A 101 -10.05 -17.00 8.80
CA LEU A 101 -9.36 -17.89 9.75
C LEU A 101 -8.71 -19.06 8.99
N SER A 102 -7.83 -18.75 8.05
CA SER A 102 -7.02 -19.74 7.34
C SER A 102 -6.05 -20.46 8.30
N ASP A 103 -5.50 -21.59 7.90
CA ASP A 103 -4.57 -22.34 8.75
C ASP A 103 -3.27 -21.56 9.02
N SER A 104 -2.84 -20.71 8.09
CA SER A 104 -1.72 -19.79 8.29
C SER A 104 -2.03 -18.73 9.36
N VAL A 105 -3.25 -18.18 9.37
CA VAL A 105 -3.69 -17.24 10.43
C VAL A 105 -3.77 -17.97 11.77
N LYS A 106 -4.30 -19.20 11.82
CA LYS A 106 -4.33 -20.01 13.06
C LYS A 106 -2.94 -20.33 13.58
N ARG A 107 -1.97 -20.62 12.70
CA ARG A 107 -0.56 -20.81 13.07
C ARG A 107 0.00 -19.53 13.69
N LEU A 108 -0.18 -18.38 13.03
CA LEU A 108 0.28 -17.09 13.54
C LEU A 108 -0.37 -16.76 14.89
N ALA A 109 -1.67 -16.99 15.03
CA ALA A 109 -2.41 -16.82 16.28
C ALA A 109 -1.82 -17.68 17.39
N SER A 110 -1.55 -18.97 17.13
CA SER A 110 -0.96 -19.90 18.10
C SER A 110 0.46 -19.51 18.52
N LEU A 111 1.21 -18.86 17.63
CA LEU A 111 2.59 -18.40 17.88
C LEU A 111 2.63 -17.07 18.66
N SER A 112 1.62 -16.21 18.49
CA SER A 112 1.64 -14.83 18.97
C SER A 112 0.73 -14.53 20.15
N LEU A 113 -0.30 -15.34 20.38
CA LEU A 113 -1.31 -15.16 21.43
C LEU A 113 -1.13 -16.17 22.57
N ILE A 114 -1.50 -15.75 23.78
CA ILE A 114 -1.51 -16.60 24.98
C ILE A 114 -2.95 -16.66 25.49
N ASN A 115 -3.55 -17.86 25.50
CA ASN A 115 -4.94 -18.10 25.93
C ASN A 115 -5.95 -17.05 25.39
N PRO A 116 -6.05 -16.87 24.06
CA PRO A 116 -6.84 -15.78 23.50
C PRO A 116 -8.34 -15.99 23.68
N VAL A 117 -9.05 -14.89 23.93
CA VAL A 117 -10.50 -14.84 23.76
C VAL A 117 -10.80 -14.52 22.30
N GLN A 118 -11.49 -15.43 21.62
CA GLN A 118 -11.87 -15.24 20.22
C GLN A 118 -13.23 -14.54 20.13
N PHE A 119 -13.25 -13.36 19.49
CA PHE A 119 -14.47 -12.70 19.06
C PHE A 119 -14.62 -12.90 17.56
N SER A 120 -15.77 -13.43 17.15
CA SER A 120 -16.16 -13.50 15.74
C SER A 120 -17.44 -12.72 15.57
N ILE A 121 -17.42 -11.73 14.68
CA ILE A 121 -18.62 -11.07 14.23
C ILE A 121 -19.07 -11.88 13.03
N ASP A 122 -20.07 -12.74 13.25
CA ASP A 122 -20.76 -13.36 12.14
C ASP A 122 -21.40 -12.23 11.32
N THR A 123 -20.79 -11.95 10.18
CA THR A 123 -21.45 -11.18 9.14
C THR A 123 -22.66 -12.03 8.79
N LEU A 124 -23.85 -11.62 9.23
CA LEU A 124 -25.07 -12.11 8.63
C LEU A 124 -24.81 -12.04 7.12
N MET A 125 -24.71 -13.20 6.46
CA MET A 125 -24.48 -13.34 5.01
C MET A 125 -25.64 -12.76 4.19
N GLN A 126 -26.41 -11.86 4.78
CA GLN A 126 -27.41 -11.03 4.15
C GLN A 126 -26.70 -9.80 3.64
N LEU A 127 -26.71 -9.66 2.31
CA LEU A 127 -26.50 -8.38 1.67
C LEU A 127 -27.26 -7.30 2.45
N PRO A 128 -26.64 -6.15 2.77
CA PRO A 128 -27.32 -5.08 3.48
C PRO A 128 -28.65 -4.79 2.79
N PRO A 129 -29.78 -4.67 3.52
CA PRO A 129 -31.04 -4.27 2.94
C PRO A 129 -30.85 -2.86 2.35
N GLY A 130 -30.68 -2.79 1.02
CA GLY A 130 -30.31 -1.56 0.30
C GLY A 130 -29.20 -1.71 -0.74
N LEU A 131 -28.45 -2.82 -0.75
CA LEU A 131 -27.46 -3.06 -1.81
C LEU A 131 -28.14 -3.55 -3.10
N SER A 132 -28.42 -2.64 -4.04
CA SER A 132 -28.88 -2.99 -5.39
C SER A 132 -27.70 -3.47 -6.23
N ARG A 133 -27.82 -4.66 -6.83
CA ARG A 133 -26.85 -5.19 -7.80
C ARG A 133 -27.52 -5.32 -9.16
N GLU A 134 -26.95 -4.68 -10.16
CA GLU A 134 -27.37 -4.84 -11.55
C GLU A 134 -26.25 -5.54 -12.33
N VAL A 135 -26.62 -6.53 -13.14
CA VAL A 135 -25.71 -7.23 -14.03
C VAL A 135 -26.09 -6.87 -15.46
N ILE A 136 -25.24 -6.12 -16.13
CA ILE A 136 -25.44 -5.77 -17.54
C ILE A 136 -24.70 -6.80 -18.40
N LYS A 137 -25.46 -7.64 -19.10
CA LYS A 137 -24.90 -8.63 -20.02
C LYS A 137 -24.75 -7.99 -21.39
N VAL A 138 -23.51 -7.65 -21.76
CA VAL A 138 -23.18 -7.07 -23.07
C VAL A 138 -22.91 -8.19 -24.07
N ARG A 139 -23.43 -8.07 -25.30
CA ARG A 139 -23.09 -9.00 -26.39
C ARG A 139 -21.66 -8.69 -26.87
N SER A 140 -20.89 -9.72 -27.18
CA SER A 140 -19.49 -9.59 -27.63
C SER A 140 -19.32 -8.68 -28.85
N GLU A 141 -20.34 -8.63 -29.71
CA GLU A 141 -20.39 -7.82 -30.92
C GLU A 141 -20.50 -6.31 -30.61
N ASP A 142 -21.28 -5.94 -29.59
CA ASP A 142 -21.46 -4.55 -29.15
C ASP A 142 -20.20 -4.02 -28.47
N TRP A 143 -19.52 -4.85 -27.66
CA TRP A 143 -18.23 -4.52 -27.06
C TRP A 143 -17.14 -4.29 -28.11
N ALA A 144 -17.09 -5.14 -29.14
CA ALA A 144 -16.12 -5.02 -30.23
C ALA A 144 -16.39 -3.77 -31.10
N ALA A 145 -17.66 -3.45 -31.37
CA ALA A 145 -18.06 -2.27 -32.12
C ALA A 145 -17.67 -0.97 -31.36
N GLU A 146 -17.91 -0.90 -30.06
CA GLU A 146 -17.60 0.28 -29.24
C GLU A 146 -16.08 0.50 -29.10
N HIS A 147 -15.30 -0.57 -28.94
CA HIS A 147 -13.83 -0.48 -28.89
C HIS A 147 -13.21 -0.17 -30.26
N LYS A 148 -13.82 -0.62 -31.37
CA LYS A 148 -13.38 -0.27 -32.72
C LYS A 148 -13.68 1.20 -33.04
N ALA A 149 -14.87 1.68 -32.70
CA ALA A 149 -15.26 3.09 -32.86
C ALA A 149 -14.38 4.03 -32.02
N LYS A 150 -14.06 3.67 -30.77
CA LYS A 150 -13.13 4.46 -29.92
C LYS A 150 -11.70 4.47 -30.48
N LYS A 151 -11.22 3.36 -31.05
CA LYS A 151 -9.90 3.30 -31.72
C LYS A 151 -9.85 4.12 -33.01
N GLU A 152 -10.91 4.09 -33.82
CA GLU A 152 -11.00 4.88 -35.07
C GLU A 152 -11.13 6.38 -34.77
N ALA A 153 -11.91 6.76 -33.74
CA ALA A 153 -12.01 8.14 -33.28
C ALA A 153 -10.65 8.67 -32.78
N ALA A 154 -9.94 7.91 -31.95
CA ALA A 154 -8.60 8.28 -31.47
C ALA A 154 -7.57 8.42 -32.62
N LYS A 155 -7.65 7.55 -33.63
CA LYS A 155 -6.79 7.61 -34.82
C LYS A 155 -7.07 8.84 -35.67
N ASN A 156 -8.34 9.24 -35.82
CA ASN A 156 -8.72 10.44 -36.54
C ASN A 156 -8.34 11.73 -35.78
N THR A 157 -8.44 11.75 -34.44
CA THR A 157 -7.99 12.88 -33.63
C THR A 157 -6.48 13.07 -33.71
N GLN A 158 -5.70 11.98 -33.67
CA GLN A 158 -4.24 12.03 -33.83
C GLN A 158 -3.85 12.53 -35.22
N ALA A 159 -4.47 12.01 -36.29
CA ALA A 159 -4.21 12.46 -37.66
C ALA A 159 -4.54 13.96 -37.88
N GLN A 160 -5.54 14.51 -37.18
CA GLN A 160 -5.88 15.93 -37.22
C GLN A 160 -4.89 16.82 -36.44
N LEU A 161 -4.26 16.29 -35.39
CA LEU A 161 -3.20 16.98 -34.65
C LEU A 161 -1.90 17.00 -35.46
N ASP A 162 -1.51 15.86 -36.05
CA ASP A 162 -0.30 15.74 -36.88
C ASP A 162 -0.39 16.61 -38.16
N ALA A 163 -1.58 16.76 -38.73
CA ALA A 163 -1.83 17.63 -39.89
C ALA A 163 -1.78 19.14 -39.55
N LYS A 164 -1.99 19.52 -38.28
CA LYS A 164 -1.84 20.90 -37.82
C LYS A 164 -0.38 21.27 -37.56
N GLU A 165 0.44 20.34 -37.08
CA GLU A 165 1.88 20.57 -36.86
C GLU A 165 2.64 20.76 -38.19
N ASN A 166 2.21 20.10 -39.26
CA ASN A 166 2.91 20.16 -40.55
C ASN A 166 2.59 21.40 -41.42
N LYS A 167 1.71 22.30 -40.95
CA LYS A 167 1.42 23.59 -41.62
C LYS A 167 2.22 24.78 -41.05
N GLY A 168 3.13 24.54 -40.10
CA GLY A 168 3.83 25.58 -39.36
C GLY A 168 5.33 25.79 -39.66
N LYS A 169 5.95 25.09 -40.62
CA LYS A 169 7.37 25.31 -40.93
C LYS A 169 7.54 26.25 -42.14
N PRO A 170 8.17 27.44 -41.98
CA PRO A 170 8.59 28.26 -43.12
C PRO A 170 9.75 27.57 -43.87
N ALA A 171 9.75 27.72 -45.19
CA ALA A 171 10.84 27.27 -46.06
C ALA A 171 12.07 28.16 -45.84
N GLU A 172 13.19 27.60 -45.39
CA GLU A 172 14.49 28.26 -45.40
C GLU A 172 15.17 28.06 -46.76
N GLU A 173 15.64 29.18 -47.29
CA GLU A 173 16.33 29.37 -48.57
C GLU A 173 17.67 28.61 -48.62
N THR A 174 17.87 27.85 -49.70
CA THR A 174 19.17 27.37 -50.14
C THR A 174 20.04 28.54 -50.60
N THR A 175 21.12 28.83 -49.88
CA THR A 175 22.23 29.65 -50.39
C THR A 175 23.40 28.75 -50.74
N GLU A 176 23.78 28.79 -52.02
CA GLU A 176 24.95 28.16 -52.62
C GLU A 176 26.26 28.65 -51.98
N GLN A 177 27.21 27.74 -51.76
CA GLN A 177 28.64 28.05 -51.77
C GLN A 177 29.39 27.06 -52.66
N LYS A 178 30.20 27.64 -53.55
CA LYS A 178 31.03 27.06 -54.60
C LYS A 178 32.23 26.28 -54.05
N GLU A 179 32.58 25.18 -54.69
CA GLU A 179 33.93 24.59 -54.69
C GLU A 179 34.78 25.20 -55.83
N GLU A 180 36.03 25.51 -55.50
CA GLU A 180 37.18 25.89 -56.36
C GLU A 180 37.75 24.64 -57.08
N ASP A 181 37.79 24.64 -58.42
CA ASP A 181 38.96 24.75 -59.35
C ASP A 181 39.85 23.48 -59.52
N PRO A 182 40.60 23.30 -60.63
CA PRO A 182 41.04 24.29 -61.63
C PRO A 182 40.62 24.06 -63.11
#